data_AF-A0A376RCD0-F1
#
_entry.id   AF-A0A376RCD0-F1
#
_cell.length_a   1.000
_cell.length_b   1.000
_cell.length_c   1.000
_cell.angle_alpha   90.00
_cell.angle_beta   90.00
_cell.angle_gamma   90.00
#
_symmetry.space_group_name_H-M   'P 1'
#
loop_
_entity.id
_entity.type
_entity.pdbx_description
1 polymer ?
#
loop_
_entity_poly.entity_id
_entity_poly.type
_entity_poly.pdbx_seq_one_letter_code
_entity_poly.pdbx_strand_id
1 'polypeptide(L)'
;MSTLVLLRVVGHNMWSPQIGGKGRIIACDLLPMDPIVGVDFLQGDFRDELVMKALLERVGDSKVQVVMSDMAPNMSGTPAVDIPRAMYLVELALEMCRDVLAPGGSFVVKVFQGEGFDEYLREIRSLFTKVKVRKPDSSRARSREVYIVATGRKP
;
A
#
# COMPACT_ATOMS: atom_id res chain seq x y z
N MET A 1 -15.28 3.25 -2.22
CA MET A 1 -13.87 3.51 -1.87
C MET A 1 -13.33 2.24 -1.26
N SER A 2 -12.17 1.78 -1.71
CA SER A 2 -11.40 0.74 -1.04
C SER A 2 -10.09 1.41 -0.63
N THR A 3 -9.78 1.36 0.66
CA THR A 3 -8.57 1.95 1.24
C THR A 3 -7.88 0.83 1.98
N LEU A 4 -7.43 -0.22 1.28
CA LEU A 4 -6.74 -1.32 1.93
C LEU A 4 -5.23 -1.04 1.95
N VAL A 5 -4.69 -0.82 3.15
CA VAL A 5 -3.24 -0.90 3.39
C VAL A 5 -2.95 -2.25 4.02
N LEU A 6 -2.17 -3.08 3.32
CA LEU A 6 -1.78 -4.41 3.77
C LEU A 6 -0.30 -4.41 4.11
N LEU A 7 0.01 -4.63 5.38
CA LEU A 7 1.36 -4.79 5.90
C LEU A 7 1.57 -6.27 6.26
N ARG A 8 2.58 -6.90 5.66
CA ARG A 8 2.92 -8.30 5.96
C ARG A 8 4.18 -8.38 6.81
N VAL A 9 4.02 -8.75 8.09
CA VAL A 9 5.14 -9.13 8.97
C VAL A 9 5.32 -10.65 8.87
N VAL A 10 6.51 -11.12 8.46
CA VAL A 10 6.78 -12.56 8.45
C VAL A 10 7.30 -12.98 9.83
N GLY A 11 6.37 -13.46 10.64
CA GLY A 11 6.54 -14.25 11.86
C GLY A 11 5.31 -15.18 11.95
N HIS A 12 5.49 -16.40 12.47
CA HIS A 12 4.56 -17.55 12.38
C HIS A 12 3.04 -17.28 12.46
N ASN A 13 2.29 -17.99 11.58
CA ASN A 13 0.83 -18.22 11.41
C ASN A 13 -0.07 -16.98 11.12
N MET A 14 -1.03 -16.92 10.18
CA MET A 14 -1.61 -17.81 9.15
C MET A 14 -2.54 -16.95 8.24
N TRP A 15 -2.39 -17.02 6.91
CA TRP A 15 -3.41 -16.72 5.89
C TRP A 15 -3.22 -17.67 4.71
N SER A 16 -4.16 -18.58 4.52
CA SER A 16 -4.21 -19.71 3.57
C SER A 16 -4.88 -19.25 2.26
N PRO A 17 -4.43 -19.53 1.02
CA PRO A 17 -3.58 -20.64 0.55
C PRO A 17 -2.30 -20.25 -0.25
N GLN A 18 -2.08 -18.97 -0.61
CA GLN A 18 -0.85 -18.53 -1.31
C GLN A 18 0.28 -18.11 -0.36
N ILE A 19 -0.02 -17.98 0.94
CA ILE A 19 0.90 -17.45 1.95
C ILE A 19 1.26 -18.60 2.90
N GLY A 20 2.22 -19.43 2.50
CA GLY A 20 2.60 -20.63 3.24
C GLY A 20 2.81 -20.37 4.74
N GLY A 21 1.95 -20.97 5.57
CA GLY A 21 2.05 -21.26 7.01
C GLY A 21 2.44 -20.18 8.03
N LYS A 22 3.14 -19.09 7.68
CA LYS A 22 3.92 -18.28 8.63
C LYS A 22 3.94 -16.78 8.33
N GLY A 23 2.85 -16.06 8.57
CA GLY A 23 2.82 -14.60 8.41
C GLY A 23 1.64 -13.92 9.10
N ARG A 24 1.91 -12.75 9.67
CA ARG A 24 0.91 -11.82 10.21
C ARG A 24 0.57 -10.79 9.15
N ILE A 25 -0.71 -10.48 9.04
CA ILE A 25 -1.21 -9.39 8.21
C ILE A 25 -1.76 -8.31 9.14
N ILE A 26 -1.33 -7.07 8.93
CA ILE A 26 -1.96 -5.89 9.53
C ILE A 26 -2.65 -5.16 8.39
N ALA A 27 -3.94 -4.89 8.57
CA ALA A 27 -4.78 -4.26 7.58
C ALA A 27 -5.40 -2.97 8.13
N CYS A 28 -5.48 -1.94 7.30
CA CYS A 28 -6.23 -0.73 7.59
C CYS A 28 -7.26 -0.50 6.49
N ASP A 29 -8.49 -0.14 6.83
CA ASP A 29 -9.48 0.40 5.90
C ASP A 29 -10.42 1.39 6.59
N LEU A 30 -10.98 2.32 5.83
CA LEU A 30 -11.96 3.28 6.29
C LEU A 30 -13.28 2.59 6.67
N LEU A 31 -13.65 1.56 5.90
CA LEU A 31 -14.89 0.81 6.10
C LEU A 31 -14.66 -0.40 7.00
N PRO A 32 -15.65 -0.79 7.82
CA PRO A 32 -15.54 -2.00 8.61
C PRO A 32 -15.51 -3.23 7.70
N MET A 33 -14.89 -4.31 8.17
CA MET A 33 -14.91 -5.62 7.53
C MET A 33 -15.14 -6.73 8.55
N ASP A 34 -15.66 -7.85 8.08
CA ASP A 34 -15.78 -9.05 8.92
C ASP A 34 -14.40 -9.52 9.38
N PRO A 35 -14.24 -10.00 10.63
CA PRO A 35 -12.97 -10.52 11.11
C PRO A 35 -12.50 -11.69 10.27
N ILE A 36 -11.23 -11.69 9.90
CA ILE A 36 -10.62 -12.80 9.17
C ILE A 36 -9.37 -13.30 9.89
N VAL A 37 -9.27 -14.62 10.02
CA VAL A 37 -8.24 -15.29 10.81
C VAL A 37 -6.85 -14.91 10.31
N GLY A 38 -6.03 -14.35 11.20
CA GLY A 38 -4.65 -13.95 10.94
C GLY A 38 -4.47 -12.52 10.40
N VAL A 39 -5.55 -11.75 10.26
CA VAL A 39 -5.53 -10.30 10.00
C VAL A 39 -5.79 -9.57 11.31
N ASP A 40 -4.86 -8.69 11.67
CA ASP A 40 -5.07 -7.63 12.64
C ASP A 40 -5.61 -6.41 11.89
N PHE A 41 -6.91 -6.16 12.03
CA PHE A 41 -7.58 -5.10 11.31
C PHE A 41 -7.72 -3.85 12.19
N LEU A 42 -7.33 -2.70 11.65
CA LEU A 42 -7.61 -1.38 12.19
C LEU A 42 -8.58 -0.65 11.26
N GLN A 43 -9.78 -0.35 11.77
CA GLN A 43 -10.67 0.54 11.06
C GLN A 43 -10.23 1.99 11.29
N GLY A 44 -10.02 2.75 10.21
CA GLY A 44 -9.60 4.15 10.33
C GLY A 44 -9.27 4.78 8.98
N ASP A 45 -9.22 6.11 8.96
CA ASP A 45 -8.72 6.85 7.81
C ASP A 45 -7.20 6.86 7.84
N PHE A 46 -6.56 6.32 6.80
CA PHE A 46 -5.10 6.27 6.71
C PHE A 46 -4.42 7.66 6.67
N ARG A 47 -5.19 8.71 6.39
CA ARG A 47 -4.73 10.11 6.43
C ARG A 47 -4.65 10.67 7.85
N ASP A 48 -5.28 10.01 8.82
CA ASP A 48 -5.26 10.42 10.22
C ASP A 48 -3.97 9.96 10.88
N GLU A 49 -3.22 10.89 11.46
CA GLU A 49 -1.98 10.63 12.18
C GLU A 49 -2.16 9.64 13.34
N LEU A 50 -3.32 9.65 14.01
CA LEU A 50 -3.60 8.70 15.09
C LEU A 50 -3.77 7.27 14.57
N VAL A 51 -4.39 7.12 13.40
CA VAL A 51 -4.54 5.82 12.72
C VAL A 51 -3.18 5.34 12.24
N MET A 52 -2.37 6.22 11.64
CA MET A 52 -1.00 5.93 11.23
C MET A 52 -0.15 5.44 12.42
N LYS A 53 -0.19 6.17 13.54
CA LYS A 53 0.52 5.80 14.77
C LYS A 53 0.07 4.43 15.28
N ALA A 54 -1.24 4.18 15.33
CA ALA A 54 -1.80 2.90 15.76
C ALA A 54 -1.43 1.73 14.83
N LEU A 55 -1.18 1.97 13.53
CA LEU A 55 -0.64 0.97 12.60
C LEU A 55 0.84 0.71 12.87
N LEU A 56 1.65 1.76 13.04
CA LEU A 56 3.07 1.62 13.36
C LEU A 56 3.28 0.87 14.67
N GLU A 57 2.48 1.16 15.70
CA GLU A 57 2.48 0.41 16.97
C GLU A 57 2.14 -1.07 16.77
N ARG A 58 1.19 -1.40 15.88
CA ARG A 58 0.86 -2.79 15.54
C ARG A 58 2.00 -3.50 14.80
N VAL A 59 2.71 -2.79 13.92
CA VAL A 59 3.92 -3.30 13.26
C VAL A 59 5.01 -3.57 14.31
N GLY A 60 5.15 -2.68 15.29
CA GLY A 60 6.15 -2.74 16.35
C GLY A 60 7.56 -2.55 15.80
N ASP A 61 8.55 -3.08 16.51
CA ASP A 61 9.97 -2.96 16.13
C ASP A 61 10.37 -3.86 14.95
N SER A 62 9.45 -4.72 14.50
CA SER A 62 9.68 -5.64 13.40
C SER A 62 9.52 -4.94 12.06
N LYS A 63 10.41 -5.24 11.11
CA LYS A 63 10.22 -4.81 9.72
C LYS A 63 9.23 -5.73 8.99
N VAL A 64 8.45 -5.16 8.07
CA VAL A 64 7.54 -5.89 7.18
C VAL A 64 8.27 -6.33 5.92
N GLN A 65 7.81 -7.39 5.28
CA GLN A 65 8.37 -7.87 4.00
C GLN A 65 7.60 -7.31 2.80
N VAL A 66 6.34 -6.94 2.99
CA VAL A 66 5.49 -6.35 1.97
C VAL A 66 4.67 -5.22 2.56
N VAL A 67 4.64 -4.09 1.85
CA VAL A 67 3.69 -3.01 2.03
C VAL A 67 2.86 -2.94 0.75
N MET A 68 1.55 -2.98 0.87
CA MET A 68 0.64 -2.83 -0.27
C MET A 68 -0.41 -1.77 0.04
N SER A 69 -0.71 -0.92 -0.96
CA SER A 69 -1.78 0.07 -0.89
C SER A 69 -2.65 -0.04 -2.12
N ASP A 70 -3.95 -0.28 -1.91
CA ASP A 70 -4.99 -0.17 -2.92
C ASP A 70 -5.87 1.07 -2.70
N MET A 71 -5.32 2.11 -2.05
CA MET A 71 -6.09 3.30 -1.72
C MET A 71 -6.52 4.08 -2.96
N ALA A 72 -7.73 4.61 -2.92
CA ALA A 72 -8.23 5.58 -3.90
C ALA A 72 -9.15 6.58 -3.21
N PRO A 73 -9.08 7.87 -3.58
CA PRO A 73 -10.02 8.85 -3.04
C PRO A 73 -11.43 8.60 -3.58
N ASN A 74 -12.42 9.26 -2.97
CA ASN A 74 -13.70 9.48 -3.61
C ASN A 74 -13.48 10.27 -4.91
N MET A 75 -13.66 9.59 -6.04
CA MET A 75 -13.52 10.20 -7.35
C MET A 75 -14.70 11.15 -7.61
N SER A 76 -14.41 12.43 -7.78
CA SER A 76 -15.36 13.44 -8.20
C SER A 76 -15.66 13.40 -9.70
N GLY A 77 -14.80 12.73 -10.48
CA GLY A 77 -14.82 12.74 -11.94
C GLY A 77 -14.05 13.92 -12.54
N THR A 78 -13.50 14.82 -11.71
CA THR A 78 -12.71 15.96 -12.15
C THR A 78 -11.22 15.67 -11.93
N PRO A 79 -10.42 15.45 -13.00
CA PRO A 79 -9.02 15.07 -12.86
C PRO A 79 -8.18 16.06 -12.05
N ALA A 80 -8.44 17.36 -12.18
CA ALA A 80 -7.75 18.41 -11.44
C ALA A 80 -7.94 18.31 -9.91
N VAL A 81 -8.99 17.63 -9.44
CA VAL A 81 -9.25 17.38 -8.02
C VAL A 81 -8.84 15.96 -7.62
N ASP A 82 -9.15 14.98 -8.48
CA ASP A 82 -8.96 13.57 -8.18
C ASP A 82 -7.48 13.15 -8.20
N ILE A 83 -6.68 13.69 -9.13
CA ILE A 83 -5.26 13.33 -9.25
C ILE A 83 -4.46 13.79 -8.02
N PRO A 84 -4.52 15.05 -7.56
CA PRO A 84 -3.80 15.45 -6.35
C PRO A 84 -4.20 14.65 -5.10
N ARG A 85 -5.51 14.34 -4.96
CA ARG A 85 -6.00 13.52 -3.84
C ARG A 85 -5.47 12.08 -3.89
N ALA A 86 -5.39 11.50 -5.09
CA ALA A 86 -4.81 10.18 -5.27
C ALA A 86 -3.29 10.18 -5.02
N MET A 87 -2.59 11.23 -5.46
CA MET A 87 -1.16 11.39 -5.23
C MET A 87 -0.82 11.46 -3.74
N TYR A 88 -1.56 12.25 -2.97
CA TYR A 88 -1.37 12.35 -1.53
C TYR A 88 -1.48 10.98 -0.81
N LEU A 89 -2.44 10.13 -1.21
CA LEU A 89 -2.58 8.80 -0.62
C LEU A 89 -1.40 7.88 -0.92
N VAL A 90 -0.83 7.94 -2.13
CA VAL A 90 0.32 7.09 -2.48
C VAL A 90 1.63 7.62 -1.89
N GLU A 91 1.73 8.92 -1.64
CA GLU A 91 2.83 9.54 -0.89
C GLU A 91 2.84 9.05 0.55
N LEU A 92 1.69 9.09 1.25
CA LEU A 92 1.55 8.52 2.60
C LEU A 92 1.91 7.02 2.64
N ALA A 93 1.52 6.26 1.61
CA ALA A 93 1.87 4.85 1.51
C ALA A 93 3.39 4.64 1.35
N LEU A 94 4.07 5.51 0.61
CA LEU A 94 5.53 5.46 0.44
C LEU A 94 6.26 5.88 1.71
N GLU A 95 5.73 6.86 2.45
CA GLU A 95 6.23 7.25 3.77
C GLU A 95 6.17 6.08 4.76
N MET A 96 5.00 5.46 4.93
CA MET A 96 4.89 4.23 5.74
C MET A 96 5.84 3.14 5.24
N CYS A 97 5.98 2.98 3.92
CA CYS A 97 6.91 2.03 3.34
C CYS A 97 8.35 2.28 3.81
N ARG A 98 8.81 3.54 3.83
CA ARG A 98 10.15 3.90 4.29
C ARG A 98 10.38 3.52 5.74
N ASP A 99 9.38 3.68 6.60
CA ASP A 99 9.53 3.41 8.03
C ASP A 99 9.56 1.91 8.32
N VAL A 100 8.68 1.13 7.67
CA VAL A 100 8.40 -0.24 8.11
C VAL A 100 8.99 -1.33 7.22
N LEU A 101 9.26 -1.07 5.93
CA LEU A 101 9.66 -2.13 4.99
C LEU A 101 11.13 -2.55 5.21
N ALA A 102 11.38 -3.84 5.35
CA ALA A 102 12.73 -4.39 5.49
C ALA A 102 13.56 -4.19 4.22
N PRO A 103 14.90 -4.11 4.31
CA PRO A 103 15.78 -4.32 3.16
C PRO A 103 15.42 -5.63 2.43
N GLY A 104 15.41 -5.60 1.10
CA GLY A 104 14.94 -6.71 0.27
C GLY A 104 13.41 -6.81 0.12
N GLY A 105 12.64 -6.08 0.92
CA GLY A 105 11.17 -6.10 0.90
C GLY A 105 10.55 -5.57 -0.40
N SER A 106 9.24 -5.72 -0.53
CA SER A 106 8.45 -5.30 -1.69
C SER A 106 7.39 -4.25 -1.35
N PHE A 107 7.15 -3.35 -2.29
CA PHE A 107 6.11 -2.33 -2.21
C PHE A 107 5.21 -2.42 -3.45
N VAL A 108 3.90 -2.47 -3.23
CA VAL A 108 2.91 -2.53 -4.31
C VAL A 108 1.88 -1.44 -4.08
N VAL A 109 1.71 -0.53 -5.03
CA VAL A 109 0.80 0.60 -4.86
C VAL A 109 -0.03 0.85 -6.11
N LYS A 110 -1.34 1.01 -5.93
CA LYS A 110 -2.24 1.51 -6.96
C LYS A 110 -2.01 3.01 -7.13
N VAL A 111 -1.81 3.44 -8.37
CA VAL A 111 -1.58 4.85 -8.71
C VAL A 111 -2.44 5.22 -9.91
N PHE A 112 -2.98 6.44 -9.92
CA PHE A 112 -3.64 7.02 -11.08
C PHE A 112 -2.65 7.91 -11.82
N GLN A 113 -2.35 7.60 -13.08
CA GLN A 113 -1.40 8.39 -13.87
C GLN A 113 -1.93 9.81 -14.08
N GLY A 114 -1.06 10.79 -13.82
CA GLY A 114 -1.35 12.21 -13.90
C GLY A 114 -0.15 13.02 -13.43
N GLU A 115 -0.39 14.27 -13.05
CA GLU A 115 0.61 15.13 -12.42
C GLU A 115 1.23 14.44 -11.19
N GLY A 116 2.55 14.58 -11.01
CA GLY A 116 3.31 13.94 -9.93
C GLY A 116 3.73 12.48 -10.17
N PHE A 117 3.09 11.75 -11.11
CA PHE A 117 3.36 10.33 -11.33
C PHE A 117 4.84 10.02 -11.65
N ASP A 118 5.45 10.77 -12.57
CA ASP A 118 6.83 10.52 -13.00
C ASP A 118 7.86 10.85 -11.92
N GLU A 119 7.58 11.82 -11.06
CA GLU A 119 8.40 12.12 -9.88
C GLU A 119 8.30 11.01 -8.84
N TYR A 120 7.08 10.60 -8.50
CA TYR A 120 6.82 9.48 -7.60
C TYR A 120 7.44 8.17 -8.09
N LEU A 121 7.36 7.88 -9.39
CA LEU A 121 8.01 6.69 -9.98
C LEU A 121 9.54 6.77 -9.92
N ARG A 122 10.13 7.96 -10.12
CA ARG A 122 11.58 8.17 -9.98
C ARG A 122 12.03 7.93 -8.54
N GLU A 123 11.27 8.42 -7.57
CA GLU A 123 11.50 8.20 -6.15
C GLU A 123 11.46 6.71 -5.79
N ILE A 124 10.43 5.98 -6.23
CA ILE A 124 10.39 4.52 -6.02
C ILE A 124 11.58 3.81 -6.69
N ARG A 125 11.98 4.21 -7.90
CA ARG A 125 13.16 3.63 -8.58
C ARG A 125 14.47 3.91 -7.83
N SER A 126 14.56 5.02 -7.10
CA SER A 126 15.73 5.29 -6.27
C SER A 126 15.81 4.33 -5.08
N LEU A 127 14.67 3.91 -4.52
CA LEU A 127 14.58 3.07 -3.32
C LEU A 127 14.62 1.56 -3.57
N PHE A 128 14.31 1.08 -4.78
CA PHE A 128 14.16 -0.35 -5.07
C PHE A 128 15.09 -0.82 -6.20
N THR A 129 15.50 -2.10 -6.14
CA THR A 129 16.34 -2.71 -7.18
C THR A 129 15.58 -2.97 -8.48
N LYS A 130 14.27 -3.26 -8.40
CA LYS A 130 13.43 -3.54 -9.57
C LYS A 130 12.06 -2.92 -9.40
N VAL A 131 11.62 -2.18 -10.41
CA VAL A 131 10.33 -1.49 -10.43
C VAL A 131 9.63 -1.76 -11.75
N LYS A 132 8.37 -2.20 -11.69
CA LYS A 132 7.53 -2.47 -12.85
C LYS A 132 6.21 -1.72 -12.70
N VAL A 133 5.80 -1.01 -13.74
CA VAL A 133 4.43 -0.49 -13.87
C VAL A 133 3.59 -1.54 -14.57
N ARG A 134 2.40 -1.82 -14.03
CA ARG A 134 1.48 -2.85 -14.52
C ARG A 134 0.07 -2.31 -14.60
N LYS A 135 -0.55 -2.44 -15.77
CA LYS A 135 -1.98 -2.21 -15.98
C LYS A 135 -2.71 -3.51 -15.62
N PRO A 136 -3.67 -3.51 -14.68
CA PRO A 136 -4.47 -4.70 -14.41
C PRO A 136 -5.39 -5.02 -15.58
N ASP A 137 -5.53 -6.31 -15.91
CA ASP A 137 -6.48 -6.77 -16.93
C ASP A 137 -7.93 -6.46 -16.53
N SER A 138 -8.21 -6.40 -15.23
CA SER A 138 -9.51 -6.02 -14.67
C SER A 138 -9.80 -4.51 -14.75
N SER A 139 -8.81 -3.68 -15.07
CA SER A 139 -9.00 -2.23 -15.12
C SER A 139 -9.66 -1.80 -16.44
N ARG A 140 -10.62 -0.87 -16.36
CA ARG A 140 -11.26 -0.32 -17.55
C ARG A 140 -10.22 0.34 -18.45
N ALA A 141 -10.32 0.17 -19.77
CA ALA A 141 -9.37 0.73 -20.74
C ALA A 141 -9.17 2.26 -20.60
N ARG A 142 -10.23 2.99 -20.26
CA ARG A 142 -10.18 4.45 -20.05
C ARG A 142 -9.58 4.88 -18.70
N SER A 143 -9.42 3.96 -17.75
CA SER A 143 -8.88 4.28 -16.44
C SER A 143 -7.40 4.60 -16.56
N ARG A 144 -6.92 5.60 -15.83
CA ARG A 144 -5.47 5.88 -15.68
C ARG A 144 -4.82 5.09 -14.56
N GLU A 145 -5.56 4.15 -13.97
CA GLU A 145 -5.08 3.27 -12.92
C GLU A 145 -3.99 2.31 -13.42
N VAL A 146 -2.89 2.25 -12.69
CA VAL A 146 -1.80 1.29 -12.82
C VAL A 146 -1.36 0.87 -11.42
N TYR A 147 -0.68 -0.26 -11.31
CA TYR A 147 0.07 -0.62 -10.12
C TYR A 147 1.55 -0.45 -10.37
N ILE A 148 2.24 0.16 -9.41
CA ILE A 148 3.69 0.10 -9.32
C ILE A 148 4.04 -1.09 -8.43
N VAL A 149 4.77 -2.05 -9.00
CA VAL A 149 5.29 -3.23 -8.30
C VAL A 149 6.80 -3.05 -8.16
N ALA A 150 7.24 -2.74 -6.95
CA ALA A 150 8.63 -2.51 -6.60
C ALA A 150 9.14 -3.62 -5.66
N THR A 151 10.28 -4.21 -5.98
CA THR A 151 10.84 -5.35 -5.25
C THR A 151 12.31 -5.12 -4.93
N GLY A 152 12.75 -5.63 -3.78
CA GLY A 152 14.14 -5.52 -3.34
C GLY A 152 14.46 -4.11 -2.89
N ARG A 153 13.83 -3.66 -1.80
CA ARG A 153 14.17 -2.40 -1.13
C ARG A 153 15.67 -2.35 -0.87
N LYS A 154 16.34 -1.28 -1.31
CA LYS A 154 17.76 -1.06 -1.06
C LYS A 154 17.98 -0.81 0.45
N PRO A 155 19.17 -1.12 0.99
CA PRO A 155 19.51 -0.81 2.37
C PRO A 155 19.27 0.65 2.73
#